data_AF-A0A928MHR1-F1
#
_entry.id   AF-A0A928MHR1-F1
#
_cell.length_a   1.000
_cell.length_b   1.000
_cell.length_c   1.000
_cell.angle_alpha   90.00
_cell.angle_beta   90.00
_cell.angle_gamma   90.00
#
_symmetry.space_group_name_H-M   'P 1'
#
loop_
_entity.id
_entity.type
_entity.pdbx_description
1 polymer ?
#
loop_
_entity_poly.entity_id
_entity_poly.type
_entity_poly.pdbx_seq_one_letter_code
_entity_poly.pdbx_strand_id
1 'polypeptide(L)'
;MRPDEKWIHAHLPKEVADQPIDCFAGEYLDGLTVMHEGERGGDAAVVYRAKDEDDLRWWQLEQVCRFIHEPDPPARKTWRYCRDHAEDGKWLYIEHKNYDYNAIEDSRLYGFESFLRLLHHAFPPEFWERRVREHVRLMNHWYKEPHWDYDRRKLCFIEISDSKENDGDGIEEPRPGSIIRTID
;
A
#
# COMPACT_ATOMS: atom_id res chain seq x y z
N MET A 1 -2.97 -10.41 -20.31
CA MET A 1 -2.42 -11.70 -19.83
C MET A 1 -3.59 -12.48 -19.23
N ARG A 2 -3.64 -13.80 -19.34
CA ARG A 2 -4.67 -14.60 -18.64
C ARG A 2 -4.03 -15.24 -17.41
N PRO A 3 -4.37 -14.80 -16.18
CA PRO A 3 -3.86 -15.43 -14.97
C PRO A 3 -4.49 -16.81 -14.75
N ASP A 4 -3.83 -17.65 -13.95
CA ASP A 4 -4.42 -18.90 -13.46
C ASP A 4 -5.40 -18.60 -12.31
N GLU A 5 -6.57 -18.03 -12.67
CA GLU A 5 -7.57 -17.53 -11.70
C GLU A 5 -7.97 -18.61 -10.69
N LYS A 6 -8.18 -19.86 -11.15
CA LYS A 6 -8.52 -20.98 -10.27
C LYS A 6 -7.44 -21.22 -9.21
N TRP A 7 -6.17 -21.16 -9.61
CA TRP A 7 -5.06 -21.31 -8.67
C TRP A 7 -4.99 -20.11 -7.71
N ILE A 8 -5.12 -18.88 -8.21
CA ILE A 8 -5.09 -17.66 -7.39
C ILE A 8 -6.21 -17.66 -6.35
N HIS A 9 -7.46 -17.88 -6.75
CA HIS A 9 -8.62 -17.90 -5.84
C HIS A 9 -8.49 -18.98 -4.76
N ALA A 10 -7.83 -20.12 -5.07
CA ALA A 10 -7.58 -21.17 -4.09
C ALA A 10 -6.52 -20.80 -3.03
N HIS A 11 -5.67 -19.81 -3.29
CA HIS A 11 -4.62 -19.34 -2.37
C HIS A 11 -5.00 -18.04 -1.64
N LEU A 12 -6.11 -17.41 -2.02
CA LEU A 12 -6.64 -16.24 -1.33
C LEU A 12 -7.48 -16.63 -0.10
N PRO A 13 -7.52 -15.79 0.94
CA PRO A 13 -8.50 -15.93 2.02
C PRO A 13 -9.93 -15.92 1.48
N LYS A 14 -10.83 -16.68 2.12
CA LYS A 14 -12.21 -16.88 1.66
C LYS A 14 -12.99 -15.57 1.53
N GLU A 15 -12.65 -14.60 2.37
CA GLU A 15 -13.28 -13.29 2.47
C GLU A 15 -13.08 -12.44 1.20
N VAL A 16 -11.98 -12.69 0.47
CA VAL A 16 -11.63 -11.97 -0.76
C VAL A 16 -11.52 -12.88 -1.97
N ALA A 17 -11.69 -14.20 -1.79
CA ALA A 17 -11.51 -15.19 -2.84
C ALA A 17 -12.46 -15.03 -4.02
N ASP A 18 -13.64 -14.42 -3.84
CA ASP A 18 -14.60 -14.20 -4.94
C ASP A 18 -14.46 -12.83 -5.62
N GLN A 19 -13.50 -11.99 -5.22
CA GLN A 19 -13.28 -10.70 -5.86
C GLN A 19 -12.72 -10.88 -7.29
N PRO A 20 -13.17 -10.06 -8.26
CA PRO A 20 -12.68 -10.15 -9.64
C PRO A 20 -11.18 -9.81 -9.73
N ILE A 21 -10.47 -10.49 -10.64
CA ILE A 21 -9.06 -10.22 -10.94
C ILE A 21 -8.97 -9.41 -12.24
N ASP A 22 -8.70 -8.11 -12.14
CA ASP A 22 -8.61 -7.18 -13.29
C ASP A 22 -7.27 -6.41 -13.37
N CYS A 23 -6.32 -6.72 -12.48
CA CYS A 23 -5.07 -5.98 -12.32
C CYS A 23 -4.02 -6.18 -13.42
N PHE A 24 -4.29 -7.03 -14.42
CA PHE A 24 -3.34 -7.37 -15.50
C PHE A 24 -3.70 -6.75 -16.85
N ALA A 25 -4.55 -5.71 -16.84
CA ALA A 25 -4.85 -4.94 -18.03
C ALA A 25 -3.57 -4.32 -18.62
N GLY A 26 -3.40 -4.39 -19.95
CA GLY A 26 -2.21 -3.90 -20.64
C GLY A 26 -0.99 -4.84 -20.60
N GLU A 27 -1.03 -5.93 -19.82
CA GLU A 27 0.05 -6.90 -19.76
C GLU A 27 -0.18 -8.09 -20.71
N TYR A 28 0.90 -8.73 -21.19
CA TYR A 28 0.87 -9.99 -21.93
C TYR A 28 2.10 -10.85 -21.60
N LEU A 29 2.09 -12.11 -22.04
CA LEU A 29 3.19 -13.05 -21.82
C LEU A 29 3.95 -13.29 -23.12
N ASP A 30 5.27 -13.19 -23.05
CA ASP A 30 6.23 -13.70 -24.04
C ASP A 30 7.05 -14.83 -23.37
N GLY A 31 6.56 -16.07 -23.53
CA GLY A 31 7.04 -17.21 -22.74
C GLY A 31 6.81 -16.99 -21.24
N LEU A 32 7.90 -17.00 -20.45
CA LEU A 32 7.90 -16.72 -19.00
C LEU A 32 8.15 -15.24 -18.67
N THR A 33 8.14 -14.36 -19.67
CA THR A 33 8.33 -12.93 -19.48
C THR A 33 6.99 -12.21 -19.52
N VAL A 34 6.68 -11.46 -18.46
CA VAL A 34 5.56 -10.53 -18.43
C VAL A 34 5.99 -9.22 -19.07
N MET A 35 5.24 -8.81 -20.07
CA MET A 35 5.43 -7.61 -20.86
C MET A 35 4.25 -6.67 -20.66
N HIS A 36 4.49 -5.36 -20.71
CA HIS A 36 3.45 -4.34 -20.70
C HIS A 36 3.44 -3.60 -22.04
N GLU A 37 2.29 -3.58 -22.70
CA GLU A 37 2.07 -2.76 -23.89
C GLU A 37 1.94 -1.30 -23.45
N GLY A 38 2.81 -0.41 -23.93
CA GLY A 38 2.63 1.02 -23.68
C GLY A 38 1.30 1.48 -24.27
N GLU A 39 0.45 2.14 -23.47
CA GLU A 39 -0.93 2.55 -23.83
C GLU A 39 -1.04 3.43 -25.10
N ARG A 40 0.09 3.86 -25.69
CA ARG A 40 0.15 4.73 -26.88
C ARG A 40 1.19 4.29 -27.93
N GLY A 41 1.47 2.98 -28.04
CA GLY A 41 2.45 2.46 -28.99
C GLY A 41 3.91 2.73 -28.59
N GLY A 42 4.15 2.93 -27.28
CA GLY A 42 5.50 2.90 -26.73
C GLY A 42 6.07 1.48 -26.77
N ASP A 43 7.39 1.37 -26.73
CA ASP A 43 8.08 0.08 -26.76
C ASP A 43 7.57 -0.82 -25.63
N ALA A 44 7.36 -2.10 -25.94
CA ALA A 44 6.98 -3.09 -24.95
C ALA A 44 8.01 -3.13 -23.83
N ALA A 45 7.56 -2.97 -22.59
CA ALA A 45 8.43 -2.96 -21.42
C ALA A 45 8.36 -4.31 -20.71
N VAL A 46 9.52 -4.82 -20.30
CA VAL A 46 9.59 -6.02 -19.44
C VAL A 46 9.15 -5.62 -18.03
N VAL A 47 8.06 -6.22 -17.55
CA VAL A 47 7.56 -6.06 -16.18
C VAL A 47 8.25 -7.05 -15.26
N TYR A 48 8.33 -8.32 -15.68
CA TYR A 48 8.86 -9.40 -14.87
C TYR A 48 9.38 -10.56 -15.74
N ARG A 49 10.42 -11.26 -15.27
CA ARG A 49 10.96 -12.46 -15.92
C ARG A 49 10.89 -13.60 -14.92
N ALA A 50 9.92 -14.50 -15.11
CA ALA A 50 9.78 -15.68 -14.26
C ALA A 50 10.86 -16.72 -14.60
N LYS A 51 11.33 -17.42 -13.57
CA LYS A 51 12.31 -18.51 -13.72
C LYS A 51 11.65 -19.78 -14.27
N ASP A 52 10.40 -20.01 -13.86
CA ASP A 52 9.55 -21.13 -14.23
C ASP A 52 8.06 -20.72 -14.08
N GLU A 53 7.15 -21.65 -14.37
CA GLU A 53 5.71 -21.39 -14.29
C GLU A 53 5.21 -21.15 -12.85
N ASP A 54 5.83 -21.78 -11.86
CA ASP A 54 5.44 -21.61 -10.46
C ASP A 54 5.87 -20.25 -9.93
N ASP A 55 7.07 -19.78 -10.28
CA ASP A 55 7.54 -18.41 -10.02
C ASP A 55 6.60 -17.37 -10.65
N LEU A 56 6.10 -17.63 -11.87
CA LEU A 56 5.11 -16.77 -12.52
C LEU A 56 3.78 -16.75 -11.76
N ARG A 57 3.27 -17.90 -11.30
CA ARG A 57 2.04 -17.99 -10.50
C ARG A 57 2.15 -17.23 -9.19
N TRP A 58 3.27 -17.39 -8.48
CA TRP A 58 3.53 -16.66 -7.23
C TRP A 58 3.61 -15.15 -7.46
N TRP A 59 4.25 -14.72 -8.55
CA TRP A 59 4.28 -13.32 -8.93
C TRP A 59 2.87 -12.79 -9.25
N GLN A 60 2.06 -13.53 -10.01
CA GLN A 60 0.67 -13.15 -10.31
C GLN A 60 -0.16 -13.01 -9.04
N LEU A 61 -0.08 -13.97 -8.10
CA LEU A 61 -0.78 -13.87 -6.82
C LEU A 61 -0.33 -12.66 -6.01
N GLU A 62 0.98 -12.36 -6.00
CA GLU A 62 1.47 -11.16 -5.33
C GLU A 62 0.86 -9.89 -5.94
N GLN A 63 0.78 -9.80 -7.28
CA GLN A 63 0.13 -8.67 -7.94
C GLN A 63 -1.34 -8.59 -7.55
N VAL A 64 -2.08 -9.70 -7.61
CA VAL A 64 -3.50 -9.72 -7.21
C VAL A 64 -3.69 -9.20 -5.78
N CYS A 65 -2.86 -9.65 -4.83
CA CYS A 65 -2.91 -9.16 -3.45
C CYS A 65 -2.76 -7.64 -3.32
N ARG A 66 -2.11 -6.94 -4.28
CA ARG A 66 -1.94 -5.48 -4.26
C ARG A 66 -3.22 -4.74 -4.64
N PHE A 67 -4.08 -5.36 -5.45
CA PHE A 67 -5.25 -4.71 -6.04
C PHE A 67 -6.57 -5.15 -5.41
N ILE A 68 -6.62 -6.36 -4.84
CA ILE A 68 -7.77 -6.77 -4.02
C ILE A 68 -7.58 -6.25 -2.59
N HIS A 69 -8.69 -5.93 -1.94
CA HIS A 69 -8.67 -5.41 -0.58
C HIS A 69 -9.66 -6.20 0.26
N GLU A 70 -9.25 -6.53 1.49
CA GLU A 70 -10.18 -6.98 2.50
C GLU A 70 -11.21 -5.87 2.75
N PRO A 71 -12.47 -6.17 3.08
CA PRO A 71 -13.44 -5.13 3.43
C PRO A 71 -12.87 -4.16 4.45
N ASP A 72 -13.13 -2.86 4.26
CA ASP A 72 -12.71 -1.82 5.20
C ASP A 72 -13.11 -2.22 6.64
N PRO A 73 -12.19 -2.14 7.63
CA PRO A 73 -12.55 -2.41 9.00
C PRO A 73 -13.67 -1.44 9.44
N PRO A 74 -14.70 -1.91 10.16
CA PRO A 74 -15.86 -1.09 10.53
C PRO A 74 -15.51 0.18 11.34
N ALA A 75 -14.36 0.17 12.04
CA ALA A 75 -13.83 1.31 12.76
C ALA A 75 -12.58 1.82 12.06
N ARG A 76 -12.74 2.85 11.21
CA ARG A 76 -11.59 3.61 10.71
C ARG A 76 -10.99 4.41 11.87
N LYS A 77 -9.68 4.25 12.06
CA LYS A 77 -8.91 5.06 13.00
C LYS A 77 -8.96 6.54 12.58
N THR A 78 -8.93 7.41 13.57
CA THR A 78 -8.97 8.85 13.38
C THR A 78 -7.56 9.42 13.34
N TRP A 79 -7.25 10.16 12.28
CA TRP A 79 -5.98 10.86 12.12
C TRP A 79 -6.03 12.23 12.77
N ARG A 80 -4.92 12.69 13.35
CA ARG A 80 -4.84 14.04 13.90
C ARG A 80 -4.94 15.09 12.81
N TYR A 81 -4.26 14.92 11.69
CA TYR A 81 -4.26 15.91 10.61
C TYR A 81 -4.82 15.34 9.32
N CYS A 82 -5.90 15.91 8.81
CA CYS A 82 -6.43 15.55 7.48
C CYS A 82 -6.13 16.66 6.48
N ARG A 83 -5.66 16.29 5.29
CA ARG A 83 -5.44 17.24 4.19
C ARG A 83 -6.79 17.77 3.69
N ASP A 84 -6.98 19.08 3.67
CA ASP A 84 -8.22 19.70 3.19
C ASP A 84 -8.07 20.13 1.72
N HIS A 85 -7.18 21.07 1.45
CA HIS A 85 -6.82 21.52 0.09
C HIS A 85 -5.41 22.10 0.07
N ALA A 86 -4.90 22.43 -1.12
CA ALA A 86 -3.61 23.07 -1.29
C ALA A 86 -3.75 24.50 -1.84
N GLU A 87 -2.99 25.44 -1.28
CA GLU A 87 -2.85 26.82 -1.75
C GLU A 87 -1.37 27.08 -2.06
N ASP A 88 -1.08 27.71 -3.21
CA ASP A 88 0.29 27.98 -3.68
C ASP A 88 1.22 26.76 -3.62
N GLY A 89 0.68 25.58 -3.94
CA GLY A 89 1.41 24.31 -3.94
C GLY A 89 1.63 23.69 -2.56
N LYS A 90 1.00 24.23 -1.51
CA LYS A 90 1.19 23.76 -0.14
C LYS A 90 -0.12 23.35 0.52
N TRP A 91 -0.12 22.19 1.17
CA TRP A 91 -1.30 21.67 1.86
C TRP A 91 -1.70 22.53 3.08
N LEU A 92 -3.01 22.61 3.29
CA LEU A 92 -3.69 23.10 4.47
C LEU A 92 -4.46 21.95 5.13
N TYR A 93 -4.59 22.00 6.45
CA TYR A 93 -4.98 20.85 7.26
C TYR A 93 -6.14 21.17 8.21
N ILE A 94 -6.98 20.16 8.44
CA ILE A 94 -7.90 20.11 9.57
C ILE A 94 -7.22 19.30 10.67
N GLU A 95 -7.24 19.82 11.91
CA GLU A 95 -6.78 19.11 13.10
C GLU A 95 -7.96 18.49 13.87
N HIS A 96 -7.88 17.21 14.22
CA HIS A 96 -8.78 16.54 15.14
C HIS A 96 -8.21 16.59 16.56
N LYS A 97 -9.02 16.95 17.56
CA LYS A 97 -8.58 16.93 18.97
C LYS A 97 -8.49 15.53 19.54
N ASN A 98 -9.41 14.66 19.13
CA ASN A 98 -9.43 13.25 19.52
C ASN A 98 -8.98 12.42 18.32
N TYR A 99 -7.85 11.73 18.47
CA TYR A 99 -7.24 10.98 17.38
C TYR A 99 -6.63 9.67 17.90
N ASP A 100 -6.55 8.70 17.00
CA ASP A 100 -5.82 7.44 17.18
C ASP A 100 -4.37 7.54 16.69
N TYR A 101 -4.13 8.37 15.67
CA TYR A 101 -2.80 8.61 15.11
C TYR A 101 -2.41 10.09 15.20
N ASN A 102 -1.23 10.38 15.77
CA ASN A 102 -0.63 11.71 15.84
C ASN A 102 0.12 12.06 14.53
N ALA A 103 -0.48 11.72 13.39
CA ALA A 103 0.10 11.83 12.06
C ALA A 103 -0.85 12.52 11.07
N ILE A 104 -0.34 12.83 9.87
CA ILE A 104 -1.15 13.24 8.73
C ILE A 104 -1.80 12.01 8.12
N GLU A 105 -3.06 12.14 7.68
CA GLU A 105 -3.79 11.08 7.00
C GLU A 105 -2.99 10.51 5.82
N ASP A 106 -2.71 9.21 5.91
CA ASP A 106 -2.03 8.45 4.87
C ASP A 106 -2.98 7.41 4.27
N SER A 107 -3.48 7.72 3.07
CA SER A 107 -4.38 6.85 2.32
C SER A 107 -3.74 5.51 1.93
N ARG A 108 -2.40 5.41 1.95
CA ARG A 108 -1.67 4.16 1.65
C ARG A 108 -1.84 3.13 2.77
N LEU A 109 -2.05 3.58 4.02
CA LEU A 109 -2.02 2.73 5.21
C LEU A 109 -2.90 1.48 5.05
N TYR A 110 -4.16 1.68 4.71
CA TYR A 110 -5.14 0.60 4.57
C TYR A 110 -4.78 -0.37 3.44
N GLY A 111 -4.35 0.14 2.28
CA GLY A 111 -3.91 -0.69 1.16
C GLY A 111 -2.69 -1.53 1.52
N PHE A 112 -1.72 -0.95 2.23
CA PHE A 112 -0.53 -1.67 2.69
C PHE A 112 -0.86 -2.74 3.72
N GLU A 113 -1.71 -2.43 4.71
CA GLU A 113 -2.13 -3.42 5.70
C GLU A 113 -2.89 -4.58 5.06
N SER A 114 -3.84 -4.28 4.17
CA SER A 114 -4.61 -5.31 3.45
C SER A 114 -3.67 -6.19 2.63
N PHE A 115 -2.77 -5.59 1.84
CA PHE A 115 -1.77 -6.32 1.08
C PHE A 115 -0.92 -7.24 1.97
N LEU A 116 -0.37 -6.73 3.06
CA LEU A 116 0.49 -7.50 3.96
C LEU A 116 -0.28 -8.61 4.70
N ARG A 117 -1.55 -8.42 5.03
CA ARG A 117 -2.43 -9.45 5.60
C ARG A 117 -2.69 -10.58 4.60
N LEU A 118 -3.01 -10.25 3.35
CA LEU A 118 -3.19 -11.25 2.29
C LEU A 118 -1.92 -12.06 2.06
N LEU A 119 -0.76 -11.39 1.99
CA LEU A 119 0.52 -12.07 1.85
C LEU A 119 0.84 -13.00 3.04
N HIS A 120 0.51 -12.59 4.26
CA HIS A 120 0.75 -13.39 5.47
C HIS A 120 0.07 -14.77 5.40
N HIS A 121 -1.10 -14.85 4.76
CA HIS A 121 -1.85 -16.09 4.61
C HIS A 121 -1.35 -16.99 3.47
N ALA A 122 -0.89 -16.38 2.37
CA ALA A 122 -0.59 -17.11 1.14
C ALA A 122 0.89 -17.44 0.94
N PHE A 123 1.81 -16.68 1.56
CA PHE A 123 3.25 -16.76 1.27
C PHE A 123 4.08 -17.26 2.47
N PRO A 124 5.28 -17.84 2.21
CA PRO A 124 6.19 -18.22 3.28
C PRO A 124 6.59 -17.06 4.20
N PRO A 125 6.83 -17.31 5.51
CA PRO A 125 7.14 -16.25 6.48
C PRO A 125 8.32 -15.35 6.09
N GLU A 126 9.36 -15.90 5.47
CA GLU A 126 10.54 -15.12 5.05
C GLU A 126 10.21 -14.13 3.91
N PHE A 127 9.35 -14.54 2.99
CA PHE A 127 8.88 -13.67 1.91
C PHE A 127 8.03 -12.54 2.49
N TRP A 128 7.11 -12.89 3.38
CA TRP A 128 6.25 -11.93 4.05
C TRP A 128 7.05 -10.89 4.84
N GLU A 129 8.02 -11.31 5.67
CA GLU A 129 8.84 -10.37 6.45
C GLU A 129 9.69 -9.44 5.56
N ARG A 130 10.13 -9.92 4.39
CA ARG A 130 10.77 -9.03 3.40
C ARG A 130 9.82 -7.95 2.90
N ARG A 131 8.56 -8.28 2.62
CA ARG A 131 7.53 -7.32 2.19
C ARG A 131 7.13 -6.37 3.34
N VAL A 132 7.01 -6.86 4.57
CA VAL A 132 6.80 -6.01 5.75
C VAL A 132 7.89 -4.94 5.84
N ARG A 133 9.17 -5.31 5.78
CA ARG A 133 10.29 -4.35 5.83
C ARG A 133 10.26 -3.33 4.71
N GLU A 134 9.90 -3.75 3.50
CA GLU A 134 9.74 -2.85 2.35
C GLU A 134 8.64 -1.81 2.59
N HIS A 135 7.47 -2.23 3.09
CA HIS A 135 6.34 -1.34 3.31
C HIS A 135 6.54 -0.43 4.52
N VAL A 136 7.21 -0.92 5.58
CA VAL A 136 7.69 -0.07 6.68
C VAL A 136 8.62 1.02 6.15
N ARG A 137 9.54 0.70 5.24
CA ARG A 137 10.40 1.71 4.61
C ARG A 137 9.59 2.72 3.79
N LEU A 138 8.56 2.28 3.06
CA LEU A 138 7.70 3.16 2.26
C LEU A 138 6.83 4.09 3.11
N MET A 139 6.29 3.59 4.23
CA MET A 139 5.55 4.40 5.19
C MET A 139 6.44 5.48 5.82
N ASN A 140 7.70 5.15 6.12
CA ASN A 140 8.66 6.07 6.71
C ASN A 140 9.40 6.97 5.69
N HIS A 141 9.09 6.89 4.40
CA HIS A 141 9.87 7.57 3.35
C HIS A 141 10.00 9.08 3.56
N TRP A 142 8.94 9.71 4.09
CA TRP A 142 8.87 11.15 4.31
C TRP A 142 9.22 11.58 5.75
N TYR A 143 9.63 10.65 6.62
CA TYR A 143 9.94 10.96 8.01
C TYR A 143 11.46 10.99 8.23
N LYS A 144 11.94 11.95 9.03
CA LYS A 144 13.37 12.07 9.39
C LYS A 144 13.82 10.93 10.31
N GLU A 145 12.92 10.44 11.13
CA GLU A 145 13.14 9.34 12.07
C GLU A 145 12.02 8.31 11.91
N PRO A 146 12.24 7.03 12.29
CA PRO A 146 11.19 6.03 12.25
C PRO A 146 9.93 6.46 13.03
N HIS A 147 8.81 6.51 12.33
CA HIS A 147 7.49 6.89 12.82
C HIS A 147 6.49 5.73 12.74
N TRP A 148 6.59 4.91 11.70
CA TRP A 148 5.76 3.72 11.50
C TRP A 148 6.57 2.44 11.75
N ASP A 149 6.00 1.49 12.50
CA ASP A 149 6.40 0.09 12.49
C ASP A 149 5.17 -0.80 12.26
N TYR A 150 5.39 -2.09 12.09
CA TYR A 150 4.34 -3.07 11.82
C TYR A 150 4.19 -4.04 13.00
N ASP A 151 3.02 -4.10 13.62
CA ASP A 151 2.73 -5.12 14.63
C ASP A 151 2.47 -6.46 13.93
N ARG A 152 3.45 -7.37 13.97
CA ARG A 152 3.36 -8.69 13.32
C ARG A 152 2.26 -9.57 13.92
N ARG A 153 1.85 -9.34 15.17
CA ARG A 153 0.80 -10.14 15.83
C ARG A 153 -0.58 -9.64 15.44
N LYS A 154 -0.76 -8.32 15.36
CA LYS A 154 -2.03 -7.69 14.98
C LYS A 154 -2.19 -7.48 13.48
N LEU A 155 -1.11 -7.67 12.71
CA LEU A 155 -1.05 -7.48 11.27
C LEU A 155 -1.53 -6.09 10.84
N CYS A 156 -0.98 -5.06 11.49
CA CYS A 156 -1.30 -3.66 11.22
C CYS A 156 -0.11 -2.74 11.50
N PHE A 157 -0.12 -1.55 10.93
CA PHE A 157 0.86 -0.53 11.25
C PHE A 157 0.53 0.11 12.60
N ILE A 158 1.59 0.48 13.31
CA ILE A 158 1.55 1.20 14.57
C ILE A 158 2.45 2.43 14.48
N GLU A 159 1.97 3.51 15.08
CA GLU A 159 2.76 4.71 15.27
C GLU A 159 3.68 4.54 16.49
N ILE A 160 4.96 4.87 16.33
CA ILE A 160 6.00 4.62 17.34
C ILE A 160 6.77 5.88 17.77
N SER A 161 6.52 7.04 17.16
CA SER A 161 7.14 8.31 17.53
C SER A 161 6.26 9.50 17.12
N ASP A 162 6.59 10.71 17.59
CA ASP A 162 5.93 11.95 17.17
C ASP A 162 6.64 12.64 15.99
N SER A 163 7.46 11.89 15.23
CA SER A 163 8.14 12.42 14.05
C SER A 163 7.12 12.92 13.03
N LYS A 164 7.44 14.02 12.36
CA LYS A 164 6.55 14.62 11.36
C LYS A 164 7.02 14.33 9.94
N GLU A 165 6.05 14.25 9.04
CA GLU A 165 6.32 14.13 7.61
C GLU A 165 7.10 15.37 7.12
N ASN A 166 7.97 15.16 6.14
CA ASN A 166 8.65 16.21 5.41
C ASN A 166 8.18 16.14 3.96
N ASP A 167 7.91 17.30 3.36
CA ASP A 167 7.57 17.37 1.95
C ASP A 167 8.81 17.18 1.05
N GLY A 168 8.60 17.31 -0.27
CA GLY A 168 9.68 17.18 -1.26
C GLY A 168 10.80 18.23 -1.11
N ASP A 169 10.53 19.34 -0.43
CA ASP A 169 11.50 20.40 -0.13
C ASP A 169 12.17 20.21 1.25
N GLY A 170 11.82 19.13 1.97
CA GLY A 170 12.34 18.83 3.30
C GLY A 170 11.69 19.66 4.42
N ILE A 171 10.55 20.29 4.15
CA ILE A 171 9.79 21.10 5.12
C ILE A 171 8.92 20.17 5.96
N GLU A 172 8.99 20.34 7.28
CA GLU A 172 8.20 19.57 8.24
C GLU A 172 6.72 19.99 8.21
N GLU A 173 5.82 19.03 8.05
CA GLU A 173 4.37 19.22 8.00
C GLU A 173 3.66 18.57 9.22
N PRO A 174 2.60 19.19 9.77
CA PRO A 174 2.04 20.49 9.40
C PRO A 174 2.93 21.65 9.83
N ARG A 175 3.21 22.57 8.90
CA ARG A 175 3.97 23.81 9.18
C ARG A 175 3.14 24.86 9.94
N PRO A 176 3.78 25.81 10.66
CA PRO A 176 3.05 26.89 11.35
C PRO A 176 2.11 27.66 10.41
N GLY A 177 0.84 27.81 10.82
CA GLY A 177 -0.20 28.50 10.05
C GLY A 177 -0.88 27.66 8.96
N SER A 178 -0.54 26.37 8.78
CA SER A 178 -1.22 25.51 7.80
C SER A 178 -2.49 24.83 8.35
N ILE A 179 -2.72 24.86 9.66
CA ILE A 179 -3.95 24.36 10.28
C ILE A 179 -5.02 25.44 10.18
N ILE A 180 -6.08 25.17 9.42
CA ILE A 180 -7.16 26.14 9.14
C ILE A 180 -8.40 25.93 10.01
N ARG A 181 -8.55 24.74 10.59
CA ARG A 181 -9.66 24.39 11.46
C ARG A 181 -9.26 23.29 12.43
N THR A 182 -9.78 23.37 13.65
CA THR A 182 -9.72 22.29 14.63
C THR A 182 -11.15 21.78 14.89
N ILE A 183 -11.35 20.47 14.87
CA ILE A 183 -12.63 19.81 15.18
C ILE A 183 -12.47 18.81 16.34
N ASP A 184 -13.59 18.50 17.00
CA ASP A 184 -13.64 17.56 18.12
C ASP A 184 -13.64 16.10 17.67
#